data_AF-A0A8S0RRT3-F1
#
_entry.id   AF-A0A8S0RRT3-F1
#
_cell.length_a   1.000
_cell.length_b   1.000
_cell.length_c   1.000
_cell.angle_alpha   90.00
_cell.angle_beta   90.00
_cell.angle_gamma   90.00
#
_symmetry.space_group_name_H-M   'P 1'
#
loop_
_entity.id
_entity.type
_entity.pdbx_description
1 polymer ?
#
loop_
_entity_poly.entity_id
_entity_poly.type
_entity_poly.pdbx_seq_one_letter_code
_entity_poly.pdbx_strand_id
1 'polypeptide(L)'
;MAKALMKRVMQTWLPASTALLEMTIFHLPTPSKALKYRVETLYEGPMDDAYANAIRNCDPDGPLMLYVSKMIPASDKGRFFAFGRVFSGKVSTGLKCKVASDLPKLVEGLKSLAKSDPMVVCTIEESGEHIVAGVGELHLEICLKDLQEDFMGGAEIIKSDPVVSFRETVLERSPRTVISKSPNKHNRLYMEAIDLWKTDLLRSLMMGVLVHEMILRFARESCLKSSGVQYLNEIKDSVVAGFQWASKEGPLAEENMRGICFEVCDVVLHADAIHRGGDQVILTARRVIYASHITAKPRLLEPVYLDMMSSDPLEAGSQAATLVIEIRKRKGLKEQMTPLSEYEDRQ
;
A
#
# COMPACT_ATOMS: atom_id res chain seq x y z
N MET A 1 -7.60 -73.51 24.29
CA MET A 1 -6.14 -73.39 24.50
C MET A 1 -5.34 -73.12 23.23
N ALA A 2 -5.64 -73.75 22.08
CA ALA A 2 -4.85 -73.63 20.85
C ALA A 2 -4.63 -72.18 20.33
N LYS A 3 -5.68 -71.33 20.30
CA LYS A 3 -5.57 -69.94 19.80
C LYS A 3 -4.66 -69.05 20.66
N ALA A 4 -4.68 -69.23 21.98
CA ALA A 4 -3.84 -68.47 22.90
C ALA A 4 -2.37 -68.85 22.77
N LEU A 5 -2.09 -70.16 22.66
CA LEU A 5 -0.74 -70.67 22.42
C LEU A 5 -0.19 -70.21 21.06
N MET A 6 -0.99 -70.33 19.99
CA MET A 6 -0.61 -69.86 18.66
C MET A 6 -0.31 -68.36 18.63
N LYS A 7 -1.13 -67.52 19.30
CA LYS A 7 -0.85 -66.09 19.43
C LYS A 7 0.50 -65.84 20.11
N ARG A 8 0.82 -66.58 21.17
CA ARG A 8 2.08 -66.40 21.91
C ARG A 8 3.31 -66.83 21.12
N VAL A 9 3.20 -67.95 20.39
CA VAL A 9 4.25 -68.43 19.48
C VAL A 9 4.49 -67.40 18.37
N MET A 10 3.43 -66.93 17.70
CA MET A 10 3.54 -65.96 16.61
C MET A 10 4.08 -64.61 17.07
N GLN A 11 3.69 -64.12 18.25
CA GLN A 11 4.25 -62.90 18.84
C GLN A 11 5.75 -62.98 19.11
N THR A 12 6.27 -64.19 19.34
CA THR A 12 7.71 -64.41 19.61
C THR A 12 8.48 -64.63 18.31
N TRP A 13 7.89 -65.39 17.38
CA TRP A 13 8.53 -65.73 16.12
C TRP A 13 8.54 -64.57 15.12
N LEU A 14 7.43 -63.84 15.01
CA LEU A 14 7.26 -62.71 14.08
C LEU A 14 6.60 -61.52 14.80
N PRO A 15 7.35 -60.78 15.62
CA PRO A 15 6.84 -59.59 16.29
C PRO A 15 6.45 -58.52 15.25
N ALA A 16 5.15 -58.35 15.02
CA ALA A 16 4.64 -57.39 14.05
C ALA A 16 5.11 -55.95 14.33
N SER A 17 5.33 -55.59 15.60
CA SER A 17 5.85 -54.28 16.00
C SER A 17 7.24 -54.00 15.41
N THR A 18 8.12 -55.00 15.37
CA THR A 18 9.48 -54.84 14.84
C THR A 18 9.45 -54.62 13.34
N ALA A 19 8.69 -55.46 12.61
CA ALA A 19 8.54 -55.31 11.16
C ALA A 19 7.95 -53.94 10.78
N LEU A 20 6.90 -53.49 11.50
CA LEU A 20 6.28 -52.18 11.24
C LEU A 20 7.23 -51.02 11.57
N LEU A 21 8.00 -51.10 12.66
CA LEU A 21 8.97 -50.08 13.02
C LEU A 21 10.11 -50.01 12.01
N GLU A 22 10.65 -51.15 11.57
CA GLU A 22 11.68 -51.21 10.54
C GLU A 22 11.18 -50.59 9.24
N MET A 23 9.99 -50.97 8.77
CA MET A 23 9.39 -50.36 7.57
C MET A 23 9.24 -48.84 7.72
N THR A 24 8.79 -48.38 8.89
CA THR A 24 8.63 -46.95 9.18
C THR A 24 9.98 -46.23 9.14
N ILE A 25 11.01 -46.77 9.81
CA ILE A 25 12.34 -46.15 9.91
C ILE A 25 13.05 -46.11 8.56
N PHE A 26 12.96 -47.19 7.78
CA PHE A 26 13.70 -47.29 6.51
C PHE A 26 13.00 -46.60 5.34
N HIS A 27 11.67 -46.49 5.35
CA HIS A 27 10.93 -45.95 4.20
C HIS A 27 10.27 -44.60 4.43
N LEU A 28 9.95 -44.20 5.67
CA LEU A 28 9.36 -42.88 5.90
C LEU A 28 10.45 -41.82 6.07
N PRO A 29 10.34 -40.69 5.35
CA PRO A 29 11.32 -39.62 5.45
C PRO A 29 11.24 -38.94 6.81
N THR A 30 12.41 -38.58 7.36
CA THR A 30 12.48 -37.76 8.56
C THR A 30 11.95 -36.35 8.29
N PRO A 31 11.45 -35.63 9.30
CA PRO A 31 10.98 -34.24 9.18
C PRO A 31 11.94 -33.32 8.41
N SER A 32 13.22 -33.35 8.75
CA SER A 32 14.25 -32.52 8.11
C SER A 32 14.44 -32.82 6.62
N LYS A 33 14.24 -34.07 6.18
CA LYS A 33 14.24 -34.42 4.74
C LYS A 33 12.93 -34.02 4.08
N ALA A 34 11.80 -34.28 4.75
CA ALA A 34 10.47 -34.05 4.21
C ALA A 34 10.15 -32.55 4.02
N LEU A 35 10.57 -31.68 4.93
CA LEU A 35 10.23 -30.26 4.90
C LEU A 35 10.90 -29.51 3.75
N LYS A 36 12.06 -29.97 3.26
CA LYS A 36 12.78 -29.35 2.14
C LYS A 36 11.94 -29.22 0.87
N TYR A 37 11.13 -30.23 0.56
CA TYR A 37 10.24 -30.23 -0.61
C TYR A 37 8.77 -29.98 -0.25
N ARG A 38 8.42 -29.95 1.04
CA ARG A 38 7.04 -29.67 1.49
C ARG A 38 6.80 -28.22 1.88
N VAL A 39 7.85 -27.44 2.12
CA VAL A 39 7.71 -26.02 2.52
C VAL A 39 6.87 -25.23 1.51
N GLU A 40 7.02 -25.50 0.22
CA GLU A 40 6.26 -24.84 -0.85
C GLU A 40 4.74 -25.07 -0.76
N THR A 41 4.32 -26.19 -0.18
CA THR A 41 2.90 -26.50 0.03
C THR A 41 2.42 -26.10 1.42
N LEU A 42 3.33 -26.04 2.41
CA LEU A 42 3.00 -25.80 3.81
C LEU A 42 2.99 -24.32 4.19
N TYR A 43 3.63 -23.46 3.38
CA TYR A 43 3.81 -22.06 3.66
C TYR A 43 3.30 -21.21 2.49
N GLU A 44 2.46 -20.22 2.78
CA GLU A 44 1.84 -19.35 1.77
C GLU A 44 2.61 -18.03 1.58
N GLY A 45 3.57 -17.73 2.45
CA GLY A 45 4.37 -16.51 2.36
C GLY A 45 5.55 -16.62 1.37
N PRO A 46 6.36 -15.55 1.27
CA PRO A 46 7.52 -15.51 0.38
C PRO A 46 8.54 -16.61 0.71
N MET A 47 9.02 -17.33 -0.31
CA MET A 47 9.90 -18.52 -0.11
C MET A 47 11.34 -18.18 0.27
N ASP A 48 11.70 -16.90 0.16
CA ASP A 48 12.98 -16.29 0.47
C ASP A 48 13.05 -15.70 1.88
N ASP A 49 11.94 -15.67 2.61
CA ASP A 49 11.88 -15.09 3.94
C ASP A 49 12.51 -15.98 5.05
N ALA A 50 12.62 -15.42 6.25
CA ALA A 50 13.21 -16.12 7.40
C ALA A 50 12.37 -17.34 7.86
N TYR A 51 11.05 -17.31 7.66
CA TYR A 51 10.13 -18.35 8.11
C TYR A 51 10.16 -19.58 7.20
N ALA A 52 10.07 -19.37 5.88
CA ALA A 52 10.22 -20.40 4.87
C ALA A 52 11.58 -21.09 4.98
N ASN A 53 12.66 -20.32 5.17
CA ASN A 53 14.00 -20.87 5.37
C ASN A 53 14.09 -21.70 6.67
N ALA A 54 13.50 -21.25 7.77
CA ALA A 54 13.48 -21.98 9.03
C ALA A 54 12.69 -23.30 8.93
N ILE A 55 11.52 -23.28 8.28
CA ILE A 55 10.70 -24.49 8.01
C ILE A 55 11.47 -25.47 7.12
N ARG A 56 12.07 -24.99 6.02
CA ARG A 56 12.83 -25.80 5.06
C ARG A 56 13.97 -26.55 5.74
N ASN A 57 14.63 -25.89 6.68
CA ASN A 57 15.77 -26.46 7.42
C ASN A 57 15.35 -27.24 8.69
N CYS A 58 14.06 -27.20 9.08
CA CYS A 58 13.58 -27.76 10.34
C CYS A 58 14.38 -27.21 11.54
N ASP A 59 14.66 -25.90 11.51
CA ASP A 59 15.57 -25.25 12.45
C ASP A 59 14.93 -25.09 13.84
N PRO A 60 15.49 -25.71 14.90
CA PRO A 60 14.97 -25.59 16.26
C PRO A 60 15.25 -24.24 16.93
N ASP A 61 16.19 -23.44 16.42
CA ASP A 61 16.56 -22.12 16.97
C ASP A 61 16.05 -20.96 16.10
N GLY A 62 15.42 -21.27 14.96
CA GLY A 62 14.72 -20.32 14.11
C GLY A 62 13.35 -19.85 14.68
N PRO A 63 12.63 -18.98 13.95
CA PRO A 63 11.30 -18.52 14.34
C PRO A 63 10.32 -19.68 14.53
N LEU A 64 9.48 -19.58 15.56
CA LEU A 64 8.47 -20.61 15.88
C LEU A 64 7.39 -20.65 14.79
N MET A 65 7.31 -21.78 14.09
CA MET A 65 6.23 -22.07 13.13
C MET A 65 5.50 -23.33 13.57
N LEU A 66 4.23 -23.18 13.96
CA LEU A 66 3.38 -24.26 14.42
C LEU A 66 2.08 -24.28 13.62
N TYR A 67 1.73 -25.45 13.08
CA TYR A 67 0.45 -25.67 12.43
C TYR A 67 -0.50 -26.46 13.34
N VAL A 68 -1.63 -25.85 13.71
CA VAL A 68 -2.69 -26.50 14.48
C VAL A 68 -3.60 -27.26 13.53
N SER A 69 -3.57 -28.58 13.60
CA SER A 69 -4.40 -29.45 12.77
C SER A 69 -5.80 -29.68 13.32
N LYS A 70 -5.97 -29.66 14.65
CA LYS A 70 -7.24 -30.01 15.30
C LYS A 70 -7.32 -29.43 16.70
N MET A 71 -8.52 -29.02 17.10
CA MET A 71 -8.86 -28.72 18.50
C MET A 71 -9.43 -29.98 19.17
N ILE A 72 -8.82 -30.40 20.28
CA ILE A 72 -9.23 -31.57 21.06
C ILE A 72 -9.92 -31.06 22.34
N PRO A 73 -11.20 -31.41 22.59
CA PRO A 73 -11.88 -30.98 23.81
C PRO A 73 -11.18 -31.56 25.04
N ALA A 74 -10.91 -30.73 26.03
CA ALA A 74 -10.43 -31.16 27.32
C ALA A 74 -11.57 -31.79 28.14
N SER A 75 -11.22 -32.55 29.18
CA SER A 75 -12.19 -33.07 30.16
C SER A 75 -12.92 -31.96 30.91
N ASP A 76 -12.30 -30.78 31.03
CA ASP A 76 -12.90 -29.60 31.63
C ASP A 76 -13.82 -28.88 30.64
N LYS A 77 -15.05 -28.60 31.07
CA LYS A 77 -16.06 -27.91 30.24
C LYS A 77 -15.51 -26.58 29.71
N GLY A 78 -15.41 -26.48 28.38
CA GLY A 78 -15.09 -25.24 27.66
C GLY A 78 -13.62 -25.03 27.30
N ARG A 79 -12.69 -25.92 27.71
CA ARG A 79 -11.28 -25.85 27.29
C ARG A 79 -11.00 -26.78 26.12
N PHE A 80 -10.18 -26.32 25.18
CA PHE A 80 -9.72 -27.11 24.04
C PHE A 80 -8.20 -27.08 23.98
N PHE A 81 -7.59 -28.23 23.71
CA PHE A 81 -6.17 -28.36 23.39
C PHE A 81 -5.97 -28.25 21.89
N ALA A 82 -5.10 -27.34 21.46
CA ALA A 82 -4.64 -27.29 20.09
C ALA A 82 -3.65 -28.44 19.83
N PHE A 83 -4.01 -29.37 18.95
CA PHE A 83 -3.14 -30.44 18.47
C PHE A 83 -2.56 -30.06 17.11
N GLY A 84 -1.24 -30.04 17.04
CA GLY A 84 -0.53 -29.52 15.89
C GLY A 84 0.90 -30.02 15.79
N ARG A 85 1.61 -29.52 14.78
CA ARG A 85 3.00 -29.84 14.52
C ARG A 85 3.84 -28.56 14.51
N VAL A 86 4.96 -28.61 15.22
CA VAL A 86 6.02 -27.60 15.12
C VAL A 86 6.89 -27.94 13.90
N PHE A 87 7.07 -26.97 13.02
CA PHE A 87 7.91 -27.07 11.82
C PHE A 87 9.28 -26.40 12.01
N SER A 88 9.35 -25.34 12.80
CA SER A 88 10.59 -24.67 13.22
C SER A 88 10.40 -24.01 14.59
N GLY A 89 11.51 -23.74 15.27
CA GLY A 89 11.56 -23.13 16.60
C GLY A 89 11.14 -24.07 17.74
N LYS A 90 11.04 -23.50 18.95
CA LYS A 90 10.65 -24.21 20.18
C LYS A 90 9.43 -23.56 20.80
N VAL A 91 8.42 -24.37 21.13
CA VAL A 91 7.27 -23.92 21.91
C VAL A 91 7.56 -24.11 23.40
N SER A 92 7.30 -23.08 24.21
CA SER A 92 7.47 -23.13 25.66
C SER A 92 6.25 -22.52 26.37
N THR A 93 6.05 -22.89 27.62
CA THR A 93 4.95 -22.35 28.44
C THR A 93 5.17 -20.86 28.68
N GLY A 94 4.13 -20.05 28.43
CA GLY A 94 4.20 -18.58 28.57
C GLY A 94 4.78 -17.85 27.36
N LEU A 95 5.18 -18.57 26.31
CA LEU A 95 5.58 -17.96 25.05
C LEU A 95 4.38 -17.31 24.36
N LYS A 96 4.47 -16.01 24.10
CA LYS A 96 3.51 -15.30 23.26
C LYS A 96 3.72 -15.73 21.80
N CYS A 97 2.64 -16.15 21.14
CA CYS A 97 2.67 -16.67 19.78
C CYS A 97 1.63 -15.97 18.92
N LYS A 98 1.95 -15.73 17.65
CA LYS A 98 1.04 -15.16 16.66
C LYS A 98 0.20 -16.26 16.04
N VAL A 99 -1.12 -16.08 15.93
CA VAL A 99 -2.03 -17.10 15.40
C VAL A 99 -2.76 -16.56 14.17
N ALA A 100 -2.62 -17.24 13.02
CA ALA A 100 -3.28 -16.83 11.78
C ALA A 100 -4.83 -16.81 11.88
N SER A 101 -5.41 -17.52 12.85
CA SER A 101 -6.85 -17.47 13.12
C SER A 101 -7.35 -16.12 13.64
N ASP A 102 -6.45 -15.20 13.99
CA ASP A 102 -6.82 -13.85 14.43
C ASP A 102 -7.01 -12.88 13.25
N LEU A 103 -6.79 -13.31 11.99
CA LEU A 103 -7.03 -12.49 10.80
C LEU A 103 -8.46 -11.92 10.72
N PRO A 104 -9.55 -12.69 11.02
CA PRO A 104 -10.89 -12.11 11.09
C PRO A 104 -11.02 -11.00 12.14
N LYS A 105 -10.34 -11.14 13.29
CA LYS A 105 -10.31 -10.10 14.33
C LYS A 105 -9.55 -8.87 13.87
N LEU A 106 -8.46 -9.03 13.11
CA LEU A 106 -7.75 -7.92 12.51
C LEU A 106 -8.66 -7.15 11.54
N VAL A 107 -9.38 -7.85 10.66
CA VAL A 107 -10.31 -7.21 9.71
C VAL A 107 -11.45 -6.48 10.43
N GLU A 108 -12.02 -7.07 11.48
CA GLU A 108 -13.04 -6.39 12.31
C GLU A 108 -12.45 -5.22 13.11
N GLY A 109 -11.22 -5.37 13.60
CA GLY A 109 -10.50 -4.36 14.34
C GLY A 109 -10.17 -3.15 13.48
N LEU A 110 -9.68 -3.36 12.26
CA LEU A 110 -9.41 -2.29 11.28
C LEU A 110 -10.67 -1.51 10.91
N LYS A 111 -11.83 -2.20 10.79
CA LYS A 111 -13.12 -1.54 10.59
C LYS A 111 -13.57 -0.73 11.80
N SER A 112 -13.23 -1.19 13.00
CA SER A 112 -13.55 -0.48 14.26
C SER A 112 -12.65 0.74 14.44
N LEU A 113 -11.37 0.60 14.12
CA LEU A 113 -10.40 1.70 14.10
C LEU A 113 -10.83 2.82 13.14
N ALA A 114 -11.18 2.48 11.89
CA ALA A 114 -11.66 3.46 10.90
C ALA A 114 -13.00 4.14 11.28
N LYS A 115 -13.79 3.55 12.18
CA LYS A 115 -14.98 4.19 12.75
C LYS A 115 -14.65 5.08 13.94
N SER A 116 -13.61 4.74 14.69
CA SER A 116 -13.17 5.47 15.88
C SER A 116 -12.41 6.74 15.49
N ASP A 117 -11.52 6.65 14.51
CA ASP A 117 -10.73 7.77 14.01
C ASP A 117 -11.07 8.11 12.55
N PRO A 118 -11.70 9.28 12.28
CA PRO A 118 -12.04 9.71 10.92
C PRO A 118 -10.84 9.96 9.99
N MET A 119 -9.65 10.17 10.55
CA MET A 119 -8.43 10.49 9.82
C MET A 119 -7.63 9.25 9.45
N VAL A 120 -8.00 8.07 9.97
CA VAL A 120 -7.39 6.79 9.63
C VAL A 120 -8.08 6.19 8.41
N VAL A 121 -7.27 5.81 7.42
CA VAL A 121 -7.75 5.11 6.22
C VAL A 121 -7.16 3.71 6.20
N CYS A 122 -8.04 2.70 6.24
CA CYS A 122 -7.67 1.30 6.14
C CYS A 122 -8.02 0.76 4.75
N THR A 123 -7.04 0.31 3.99
CA THR A 123 -7.21 -0.30 2.65
C THR A 123 -6.59 -1.68 2.59
N ILE A 124 -7.07 -2.51 1.66
CA ILE A 124 -6.52 -3.84 1.40
C ILE A 124 -5.97 -3.80 -0.02
N GLU A 125 -4.69 -4.14 -0.17
CA GLU A 125 -4.05 -4.27 -1.48
C GLU A 125 -4.31 -5.64 -2.11
N GLU A 126 -4.08 -5.76 -3.42
CA GLU A 126 -4.21 -7.03 -4.15
C GLU A 126 -3.23 -8.12 -3.65
N SER A 127 -2.12 -7.70 -3.04
CA SER A 127 -1.14 -8.57 -2.35
C SER A 127 -1.73 -9.26 -1.11
N GLY A 128 -2.85 -8.76 -0.59
CA GLY A 128 -3.43 -9.20 0.69
C GLY A 128 -2.89 -8.43 1.90
N GLU A 129 -2.04 -7.42 1.70
CA GLU A 129 -1.57 -6.56 2.77
C GLU A 129 -2.65 -5.56 3.23
N HIS A 130 -2.71 -5.33 4.54
CA HIS A 130 -3.60 -4.36 5.16
C HIS A 130 -2.84 -3.05 5.40
N ILE A 131 -3.17 -2.01 4.64
CA ILE A 131 -2.55 -0.70 4.75
C ILE A 131 -3.37 0.17 5.69
N VAL A 132 -2.69 0.74 6.70
CA VAL A 132 -3.25 1.74 7.60
C VAL A 132 -2.52 3.05 7.30
N ALA A 133 -3.26 4.06 6.83
CA ALA A 133 -2.73 5.38 6.59
C ALA A 133 -3.25 6.35 7.66
N GLY A 134 -2.34 7.11 8.27
CA GLY A 134 -2.62 8.13 9.27
C GLY A 134 -1.91 9.45 8.96
N VAL A 135 -2.26 10.48 9.71
CA VAL A 135 -1.76 11.87 9.52
C VAL A 135 -0.25 11.99 9.76
N GLY A 136 0.34 11.16 10.62
CA GLY A 136 1.77 11.19 10.92
C GLY A 136 2.20 10.00 11.76
N GLU A 137 3.50 9.91 12.03
CA GLU A 137 4.11 8.76 12.71
C GLU A 137 3.52 8.51 14.10
N LEU A 138 3.42 9.55 14.93
CA LEU A 138 2.83 9.44 16.28
C LEU A 138 1.37 9.00 16.22
N HIS A 139 0.59 9.55 15.28
CA HIS A 139 -0.81 9.17 15.11
C HIS A 139 -0.91 7.70 14.69
N LEU A 140 -0.09 7.25 13.74
CA LEU A 140 -0.03 5.86 13.32
C LEU A 140 0.34 4.93 14.49
N GLU A 141 1.31 5.32 15.32
CA GLU A 141 1.72 4.55 16.49
C GLU A 141 0.57 4.36 17.48
N ILE A 142 -0.17 5.42 17.79
CA ILE A 142 -1.35 5.37 18.66
C ILE A 142 -2.43 4.47 18.04
N CYS A 143 -2.75 4.66 16.76
CA CYS A 143 -3.76 3.85 16.08
C CYS A 143 -3.43 2.36 16.05
N LEU A 144 -2.15 2.01 15.81
CA LEU A 144 -1.70 0.63 15.84
C LEU A 144 -1.74 0.04 17.25
N LYS A 145 -1.47 0.85 18.27
CA LYS A 145 -1.62 0.44 19.67
C LYS A 145 -3.08 0.19 20.03
N ASP A 146 -3.98 1.10 19.69
CA ASP A 146 -5.42 0.95 19.94
C ASP A 146 -6.00 -0.25 19.18
N LEU A 147 -5.56 -0.46 17.92
CA LEU A 147 -5.87 -1.66 17.14
C LEU A 147 -5.48 -2.93 17.87
N GLN A 148 -4.25 -2.99 18.36
CA GLN A 148 -3.72 -4.16 19.03
C GLN A 148 -4.37 -4.41 20.39
N GLU A 149 -4.44 -3.39 21.25
CA GLU A 149 -4.88 -3.52 22.65
C GLU A 149 -6.40 -3.60 22.76
N ASP A 150 -7.12 -2.66 22.16
CA ASP A 150 -8.57 -2.51 22.37
C ASP A 150 -9.38 -3.33 21.37
N PHE A 151 -9.04 -3.23 20.08
CA PHE A 151 -9.86 -3.83 19.02
C PHE A 151 -9.54 -5.30 18.73
N MET A 152 -8.29 -5.72 18.94
CA MET A 152 -7.85 -7.11 18.74
C MET A 152 -7.68 -7.90 20.05
N GLY A 153 -7.89 -7.26 21.21
CA GLY A 153 -7.78 -7.91 22.52
C GLY A 153 -6.36 -8.35 22.88
N GLY A 154 -5.37 -7.58 22.45
CA GLY A 154 -3.95 -7.82 22.69
C GLY A 154 -3.27 -8.79 21.71
N ALA A 155 -3.93 -9.18 20.62
CA ALA A 155 -3.33 -10.06 19.62
C ALA A 155 -2.20 -9.34 18.87
N GLU A 156 -1.03 -9.96 18.81
CA GLU A 156 0.16 -9.34 18.20
C GLU A 156 0.01 -9.18 16.68
N ILE A 157 0.22 -7.95 16.20
CA ILE A 157 0.26 -7.59 14.78
C ILE A 157 1.71 -7.54 14.27
N ILE A 158 1.89 -7.79 12.97
CA ILE A 158 3.16 -7.55 12.26
C ILE A 158 3.01 -6.21 11.55
N LYS A 159 3.90 -5.26 11.86
CA LYS A 159 3.95 -3.93 11.23
C LYS A 159 5.25 -3.80 10.44
N SER A 160 5.16 -3.26 9.24
CA SER A 160 6.31 -2.78 8.47
C SER A 160 6.72 -1.39 8.93
N ASP A 161 7.85 -0.91 8.43
CA ASP A 161 8.24 0.49 8.62
C ASP A 161 7.21 1.41 7.93
N PRO A 162 6.90 2.57 8.52
CA PRO A 162 5.95 3.50 7.94
C PRO A 162 6.49 4.03 6.61
N VAL A 163 5.68 3.93 5.56
CA VAL A 163 6.00 4.44 4.22
C VAL A 163 5.20 5.70 3.97
N VAL A 164 5.84 6.69 3.35
CA VAL A 164 5.21 7.95 2.97
C VAL A 164 4.57 7.78 1.59
N SER A 165 3.29 8.12 1.47
CA SER A 165 2.61 8.14 0.16
C SER A 165 3.05 9.36 -0.65
N PHE A 166 3.49 9.11 -1.88
CA PHE A 166 3.90 10.17 -2.81
C PHE A 166 2.72 10.60 -3.67
N ARG A 167 2.92 11.70 -4.43
CA ARG A 167 2.03 12.07 -5.54
C ARG A 167 2.85 12.29 -6.80
N GLU A 168 2.25 12.04 -7.96
CA GLU A 168 2.91 12.28 -9.25
C GLU A 168 2.52 13.66 -9.82
N THR A 169 3.47 14.42 -10.35
CA THR A 169 3.23 15.74 -10.95
C THR A 169 4.11 16.00 -12.17
N VAL A 170 3.93 17.16 -12.82
CA VAL A 170 4.72 17.63 -13.95
C VAL A 170 5.26 19.03 -13.67
N LEU A 171 6.48 19.33 -14.13
CA LEU A 171 7.10 20.65 -13.89
C LEU A 171 6.97 21.62 -15.06
N GLU A 172 6.69 21.13 -16.26
CA GLU A 172 6.68 21.94 -17.47
C GLU A 172 5.52 21.54 -18.38
N ARG A 173 5.15 22.42 -19.30
CA ARG A 173 4.24 22.06 -20.39
C ARG A 173 4.90 21.01 -21.28
N SER A 174 4.14 19.99 -21.68
CA SER A 174 4.60 19.00 -22.67
C SER A 174 5.11 19.73 -23.93
N PRO A 175 6.34 19.43 -24.40
CA PRO A 175 6.98 20.18 -25.49
C PRO A 175 6.30 19.96 -26.85
N ARG A 176 5.43 18.96 -26.95
CA ARG A 176 4.65 18.62 -28.13
C ARG A 176 3.32 18.00 -27.71
N THR A 177 2.31 18.16 -28.54
CA THR A 177 1.04 17.44 -28.41
C THR A 177 1.26 15.95 -28.64
N VAL A 178 0.85 15.12 -27.69
CA VAL A 178 0.91 13.65 -27.81
C VAL A 178 -0.40 13.12 -28.37
N ILE A 179 -0.34 11.95 -29.02
CA ILE A 179 -1.49 11.30 -29.65
C ILE A 179 -1.66 9.88 -29.13
N SER A 180 -2.90 9.48 -28.89
CA SER A 180 -3.29 8.09 -28.68
C SER A 180 -4.41 7.71 -29.65
N LYS A 181 -4.41 6.44 -30.08
CA LYS A 181 -5.44 5.88 -30.98
C LYS A 181 -6.25 4.82 -30.23
N SER A 182 -7.53 4.74 -30.52
CA SER A 182 -8.39 3.66 -30.01
C SER A 182 -7.98 2.29 -30.52
N PRO A 183 -8.34 1.21 -29.82
CA PRO A 183 -8.11 -0.17 -30.28
C PRO A 183 -8.62 -0.41 -31.71
N ASN A 184 -9.79 0.14 -32.05
CA ASN A 184 -10.34 0.09 -33.41
C ASN A 184 -9.65 1.04 -34.43
N LYS A 185 -8.65 1.82 -34.01
CA LYS A 185 -7.85 2.77 -34.82
C LYS A 185 -8.61 3.94 -35.45
N HIS A 186 -9.92 4.06 -35.20
CA HIS A 186 -10.75 5.10 -35.79
C HIS A 186 -10.75 6.41 -35.00
N ASN A 187 -10.57 6.34 -33.68
CA ASN A 187 -10.55 7.53 -32.83
C ASN A 187 -9.12 7.89 -32.44
N ARG A 188 -8.84 9.19 -32.37
CA ARG A 188 -7.54 9.72 -31.96
C ARG A 188 -7.76 10.90 -31.02
N LEU A 189 -7.08 10.87 -29.89
CA LEU A 189 -7.07 11.96 -28.92
C LEU A 189 -5.69 12.62 -28.92
N TYR A 190 -5.67 13.94 -28.95
CA TYR A 190 -4.47 14.74 -28.88
C TYR A 190 -4.47 15.54 -27.58
N MET A 191 -3.40 15.43 -26.79
CA MET A 191 -3.37 16.01 -25.45
C MET A 191 -2.00 16.61 -25.11
N GLU A 192 -2.03 17.59 -24.22
CA GLU A 192 -0.85 18.18 -23.58
C GLU A 192 -1.04 18.16 -22.05
N ALA A 193 0.05 18.06 -21.32
CA ALA A 193 0.07 18.18 -19.87
C ALA A 193 0.80 19.48 -19.48
N ILE A 194 0.26 20.20 -18.51
CA ILE A 194 0.72 21.53 -18.09
C ILE A 194 0.80 21.55 -16.57
N ASP A 195 1.91 22.08 -16.05
CA ASP A 195 2.07 22.37 -14.63
C ASP A 195 1.03 23.43 -14.19
N LEU A 196 0.14 23.03 -13.29
CA LEU A 196 -0.97 23.86 -12.87
C LEU A 196 -0.48 25.06 -12.03
N TRP A 197 0.60 24.90 -11.26
CA TRP A 197 1.08 25.92 -10.30
C TRP A 197 1.77 27.10 -10.96
N LYS A 198 2.27 26.94 -12.18
CA LYS A 198 2.91 28.02 -12.95
C LYS A 198 1.93 28.87 -13.75
N THR A 199 0.66 28.49 -13.80
CA THR A 199 -0.34 29.14 -14.65
C THR A 199 -1.26 30.01 -13.81
N ASP A 200 -1.59 31.23 -14.27
CA ASP A 200 -2.62 32.08 -13.63
C ASP A 200 -3.98 31.36 -13.64
N LEU A 201 -4.29 30.75 -12.50
CA LEU A 201 -5.27 29.68 -12.33
C LEU A 201 -6.73 30.15 -12.29
N LEU A 202 -6.98 31.41 -11.94
CA LEU A 202 -8.35 31.92 -11.72
C LEU A 202 -9.22 31.90 -12.97
N ARG A 203 -8.66 32.13 -14.16
CA ARG A 203 -9.41 32.02 -15.43
C ARG A 203 -9.58 30.58 -15.92
N SER A 204 -8.71 29.70 -15.42
CA SER A 204 -8.55 28.31 -15.87
C SER A 204 -9.53 27.34 -15.20
N LEU A 205 -9.95 27.63 -13.97
CA LEU A 205 -10.95 26.87 -13.21
C LEU A 205 -12.37 26.98 -13.78
N MET A 206 -12.71 28.07 -14.48
CA MET A 206 -14.08 28.31 -14.97
C MET A 206 -14.49 27.45 -16.18
N MET A 207 -13.57 26.69 -16.79
CA MET A 207 -13.80 25.99 -18.08
C MET A 207 -13.40 24.50 -18.10
N GLY A 208 -13.10 23.87 -16.95
CA GLY A 208 -12.59 22.49 -16.90
C GLY A 208 -13.28 21.60 -15.87
N VAL A 209 -13.04 20.29 -15.96
CA VAL A 209 -13.46 19.32 -14.94
C VAL A 209 -12.35 19.22 -13.90
N LEU A 210 -12.69 19.51 -12.63
CA LEU A 210 -11.75 19.47 -11.52
C LEU A 210 -11.83 18.15 -10.77
N VAL A 211 -10.69 17.48 -10.61
CA VAL A 211 -10.56 16.20 -9.91
C VAL A 211 -9.23 16.22 -9.15
N HIS A 212 -9.23 16.03 -7.82
CA HIS A 212 -8.00 15.96 -7.00
C HIS A 212 -6.98 17.09 -7.28
N GLU A 213 -7.43 18.35 -7.32
CA GLU A 213 -6.58 19.52 -7.65
C GLU A 213 -5.91 19.46 -9.04
N MET A 214 -6.45 18.64 -9.94
CA MET A 214 -6.09 18.59 -11.36
C MET A 214 -7.24 19.10 -12.20
N ILE A 215 -6.92 19.55 -13.41
CA ILE A 215 -7.90 20.09 -14.36
C ILE A 215 -7.84 19.31 -15.66
N LEU A 216 -8.96 18.76 -16.10
CA LEU A 216 -9.15 18.34 -17.49
C LEU A 216 -9.84 19.47 -18.25
N ARG A 217 -9.14 20.01 -19.24
CA ARG A 217 -9.65 21.08 -20.12
C ARG A 217 -9.88 20.55 -21.52
N PHE A 218 -11.01 20.92 -22.09
CA PHE A 218 -11.27 20.80 -23.52
C PHE A 218 -10.95 22.14 -24.19
N ALA A 219 -10.12 22.13 -25.23
CA ALA A 219 -9.90 23.33 -26.02
C ALA A 219 -11.24 23.84 -26.59
N ARG A 220 -11.36 25.17 -26.76
CA ARG A 220 -12.56 25.76 -27.36
C ARG A 220 -12.79 25.16 -28.75
N GLU A 221 -14.04 24.92 -29.12
CA GLU A 221 -14.41 24.33 -30.41
C GLU A 221 -13.79 25.08 -31.60
N SER A 222 -13.62 26.40 -31.49
CA SER A 222 -12.98 27.25 -32.49
C SER A 222 -11.47 27.03 -32.67
N CYS A 223 -10.81 26.35 -31.73
CA CYS A 223 -9.37 26.04 -31.77
C CYS A 223 -9.08 24.60 -32.24
N LEU A 224 -10.09 23.73 -32.29
CA LEU A 224 -9.97 22.34 -32.73
C LEU A 224 -9.90 22.32 -34.28
N LYS A 225 -8.88 21.67 -34.84
CA LYS A 225 -8.59 21.74 -36.29
C LYS A 225 -9.27 20.64 -37.10
N SER A 226 -9.78 19.60 -36.45
CA SER A 226 -10.24 18.38 -37.14
C SER A 226 -11.77 18.24 -37.15
N SER A 227 -12.29 17.41 -38.06
CA SER A 227 -13.73 17.21 -38.30
C SER A 227 -14.49 16.50 -37.15
N GLY A 228 -13.81 16.11 -36.06
CA GLY A 228 -14.39 15.35 -34.95
C GLY A 228 -15.11 16.19 -33.88
N VAL A 229 -15.08 17.53 -33.98
CA VAL A 229 -15.64 18.45 -32.95
C VAL A 229 -17.13 18.24 -32.72
N GLN A 230 -17.88 17.85 -33.76
CA GLN A 230 -19.33 17.66 -33.70
C GLN A 230 -19.76 16.60 -32.67
N TYR A 231 -18.90 15.61 -32.40
CA TYR A 231 -19.18 14.49 -31.50
C TYR A 231 -18.46 14.63 -30.14
N LEU A 232 -17.84 15.77 -29.86
CA LEU A 232 -17.04 15.96 -28.64
C LEU A 232 -17.86 15.75 -27.36
N ASN A 233 -19.11 16.23 -27.36
CA ASN A 233 -20.01 16.08 -26.21
C ASN A 233 -20.37 14.62 -25.91
N GLU A 234 -20.39 13.75 -26.93
CA GLU A 234 -20.71 12.32 -26.74
C GLU A 234 -19.57 11.55 -26.06
N ILE A 235 -18.32 11.93 -26.34
CA ILE A 235 -17.15 11.26 -25.79
C ILE A 235 -16.67 11.87 -24.46
N LYS A 236 -17.21 13.03 -24.08
CA LYS A 236 -16.77 13.81 -22.92
C LYS A 236 -16.74 12.98 -21.65
N ASP A 237 -17.82 12.26 -21.36
CA ASP A 237 -17.92 11.44 -20.14
C ASP A 237 -16.92 10.27 -20.16
N SER A 238 -16.65 9.71 -21.34
CA SER A 238 -15.64 8.65 -21.51
C SER A 238 -14.22 9.19 -21.29
N VAL A 239 -13.92 10.40 -21.75
CA VAL A 239 -12.62 11.04 -21.50
C VAL A 239 -12.47 11.41 -20.02
N VAL A 240 -13.53 11.91 -19.38
CA VAL A 240 -13.55 12.20 -17.94
C VAL A 240 -13.32 10.93 -17.11
N ALA A 241 -13.97 9.81 -17.45
CA ALA A 241 -13.75 8.53 -16.79
C ALA A 241 -12.31 8.03 -16.96
N GLY A 242 -11.74 8.14 -18.16
CA GLY A 242 -10.32 7.84 -18.40
C GLY A 242 -9.38 8.73 -17.61
N PHE A 243 -9.71 10.00 -17.44
CA PHE A 243 -8.95 10.95 -16.62
C PHE A 243 -9.05 10.64 -15.13
N GLN A 244 -10.24 10.35 -14.61
CA GLN A 244 -10.42 9.96 -13.20
C GLN A 244 -9.64 8.70 -12.87
N TRP A 245 -9.60 7.73 -13.78
CA TRP A 245 -8.82 6.51 -13.60
C TRP A 245 -7.32 6.81 -13.63
N ALA A 246 -6.84 7.46 -14.69
CA ALA A 246 -5.42 7.82 -14.81
C ALA A 246 -4.93 8.62 -13.59
N SER A 247 -5.76 9.53 -13.08
CA SER A 247 -5.48 10.38 -11.92
C SER A 247 -5.21 9.64 -10.62
N LYS A 248 -5.77 8.43 -10.46
CA LYS A 248 -5.55 7.59 -9.27
C LYS A 248 -4.32 6.72 -9.38
N GLU A 249 -4.04 6.22 -10.58
CA GLU A 249 -2.91 5.33 -10.85
C GLU A 249 -1.96 6.05 -11.80
N GLY A 250 -1.00 6.80 -11.28
CA GLY A 250 -0.01 7.53 -12.08
C GLY A 250 0.91 6.60 -12.89
N PRO A 251 1.49 7.07 -14.00
CA PRO A 251 2.32 6.23 -14.87
C PRO A 251 3.73 5.93 -14.34
N LEU A 252 4.22 6.58 -13.28
CA LEU A 252 5.56 6.33 -12.75
C LEU A 252 5.58 5.19 -11.73
N ALA A 253 4.68 5.24 -10.75
CA ALA A 253 4.66 4.37 -9.57
C ALA A 253 3.23 3.99 -9.15
N GLU A 254 2.23 4.21 -10.00
CA GLU A 254 0.81 3.95 -9.70
C GLU A 254 0.28 4.78 -8.52
N GLU A 255 0.93 5.91 -8.23
CA GLU A 255 0.52 6.85 -7.19
C GLU A 255 -0.44 7.90 -7.73
N ASN A 256 -1.29 8.47 -6.87
CA ASN A 256 -2.22 9.51 -7.32
C ASN A 256 -1.47 10.72 -7.90
N MET A 257 -1.97 11.24 -9.03
CA MET A 257 -1.44 12.47 -9.62
C MET A 257 -1.98 13.73 -8.91
N ARG A 258 -1.22 14.84 -8.97
CA ARG A 258 -1.60 16.13 -8.37
C ARG A 258 -1.02 17.33 -9.12
N GLY A 259 -1.77 18.43 -9.21
CA GLY A 259 -1.27 19.71 -9.70
C GLY A 259 -1.00 19.75 -11.21
N ILE A 260 -1.75 18.96 -11.99
CA ILE A 260 -1.59 18.84 -13.44
C ILE A 260 -2.85 19.35 -14.14
N CYS A 261 -2.68 20.14 -15.19
CA CYS A 261 -3.73 20.42 -16.16
C CYS A 261 -3.50 19.59 -17.43
N PHE A 262 -4.46 18.74 -17.78
CA PHE A 262 -4.47 18.03 -19.06
C PHE A 262 -5.38 18.77 -20.04
N GLU A 263 -4.82 19.21 -21.16
CA GLU A 263 -5.55 19.94 -22.20
C GLU A 263 -5.77 19.04 -23.41
N VAL A 264 -7.03 18.78 -23.75
CA VAL A 264 -7.42 18.11 -24.99
C VAL A 264 -7.32 19.11 -26.14
N CYS A 265 -6.26 19.00 -26.95
CA CYS A 265 -5.93 19.95 -28.00
C CYS A 265 -6.64 19.67 -29.32
N ASP A 266 -6.95 18.40 -29.63
CA ASP A 266 -7.68 17.99 -30.84
C ASP A 266 -8.28 16.59 -30.69
N VAL A 267 -9.32 16.26 -31.48
CA VAL A 267 -9.95 14.93 -31.49
C VAL A 267 -10.37 14.50 -32.89
N VAL A 268 -9.92 13.33 -33.33
CA VAL A 268 -10.43 12.71 -34.57
C VAL A 268 -11.34 11.57 -34.16
N LEU A 269 -12.62 11.63 -34.56
CA LEU A 269 -13.64 10.65 -34.16
C LEU A 269 -14.28 10.01 -35.39
N HIS A 270 -14.64 8.74 -35.27
CA HIS A 270 -15.44 8.05 -36.28
C HIS A 270 -16.84 8.68 -36.38
N ALA A 271 -17.51 8.59 -37.53
CA ALA A 271 -18.86 9.15 -37.74
C ALA A 271 -19.96 8.37 -37.00
N ASP A 272 -19.84 7.04 -36.92
CA ASP A 272 -20.81 6.19 -36.22
C ASP A 272 -20.51 6.01 -34.72
N ALA A 273 -21.54 6.15 -33.89
CA ALA A 273 -21.43 6.06 -32.42
C ALA A 273 -20.96 4.70 -31.92
N ILE A 274 -21.25 3.61 -32.66
CA ILE A 274 -20.80 2.25 -32.32
C ILE A 274 -19.27 2.14 -32.24
N HIS A 275 -18.54 3.00 -32.95
CA HIS A 275 -17.09 3.02 -32.95
C HIS A 275 -16.51 3.98 -31.90
N ARG A 276 -17.35 4.72 -31.17
CA ARG A 276 -16.97 5.70 -30.11
C ARG A 276 -17.33 5.21 -28.70
N GLY A 277 -17.59 3.91 -28.52
CA GLY A 277 -17.92 3.32 -27.23
C GLY A 277 -16.91 3.62 -26.12
N GLY A 278 -17.36 3.57 -24.86
CA GLY A 278 -16.55 3.89 -23.69
C GLY A 278 -15.30 3.00 -23.56
N ASP A 279 -15.42 1.72 -23.88
CA ASP A 279 -14.31 0.75 -23.95
C ASP A 279 -13.20 1.21 -24.91
N GLN A 280 -13.55 1.90 -25.99
CA GLN A 280 -12.59 2.45 -26.94
C GLN A 280 -11.99 3.76 -26.43
N VAL A 281 -12.82 4.69 -25.97
CA VAL A 281 -12.38 6.05 -25.63
C VAL A 281 -11.69 6.13 -24.28
N ILE A 282 -12.19 5.45 -23.24
CA ILE A 282 -11.65 5.49 -21.87
C ILE A 282 -10.19 5.04 -21.85
N LEU A 283 -9.89 3.88 -22.47
CA LEU A 283 -8.53 3.37 -22.55
C LEU A 283 -7.62 4.27 -23.39
N THR A 284 -8.16 4.88 -24.45
CA THR A 284 -7.41 5.83 -25.29
C THR A 284 -7.06 7.10 -24.50
N ALA A 285 -8.01 7.61 -23.73
CA ALA A 285 -7.86 8.78 -22.86
C ALA A 285 -6.81 8.50 -21.77
N ARG A 286 -6.92 7.37 -21.06
CA ARG A 286 -5.91 6.96 -20.08
C ARG A 286 -4.50 6.92 -20.67
N ARG A 287 -4.34 6.30 -21.86
CA ARG A 287 -3.04 6.21 -22.55
C ARG A 287 -2.48 7.56 -22.99
N VAL A 288 -3.33 8.47 -23.50
CA VAL A 288 -2.84 9.79 -23.92
C VAL A 288 -2.45 10.66 -22.73
N ILE A 289 -3.15 10.53 -21.60
CA ILE A 289 -2.84 11.21 -20.33
C ILE A 289 -1.48 10.75 -19.79
N TYR A 290 -1.20 9.44 -19.80
CA TYR A 290 0.12 8.94 -19.41
C TYR A 290 1.22 9.42 -20.35
N ALA A 291 0.97 9.40 -21.66
CA ALA A 291 1.94 9.90 -22.63
C ALA A 291 2.23 11.40 -22.43
N SER A 292 1.21 12.22 -22.18
CA SER A 292 1.36 13.66 -21.95
C SER A 292 2.09 13.93 -20.63
N HIS A 293 1.77 13.17 -19.57
CA HIS A 293 2.45 13.23 -18.28
C HIS A 293 3.96 12.94 -18.41
N ILE A 294 4.34 11.80 -19.02
CA ILE A 294 5.75 11.40 -19.17
C ILE A 294 6.54 12.41 -20.01
N THR A 295 5.91 13.03 -21.00
CA THR A 295 6.57 14.05 -21.83
C THR A 295 6.73 15.41 -21.15
N ALA A 296 5.99 15.69 -20.07
CA ALA A 296 5.95 16.96 -19.37
C ALA A 296 6.95 17.05 -18.18
N LYS A 297 8.06 16.32 -18.25
CA LYS A 297 9.08 16.22 -17.19
C LYS A 297 8.47 15.82 -15.83
N PRO A 298 8.08 14.55 -15.68
CA PRO A 298 7.35 14.09 -14.50
C PRO A 298 8.23 14.07 -13.24
N ARG A 299 7.62 14.25 -12.06
CA ARG A 299 8.27 14.29 -10.75
C ARG A 299 7.39 13.67 -9.67
N LEU A 300 8.02 13.18 -8.60
CA LEU A 300 7.34 12.81 -7.36
C LEU A 300 7.26 14.00 -6.42
N LEU A 301 6.13 14.13 -5.75
CA LEU A 301 5.85 15.07 -4.67
C LEU A 301 5.84 14.29 -3.36
N GLU A 302 6.78 14.61 -2.51
CA GLU A 302 6.76 14.18 -1.11
C GLU A 302 5.82 15.10 -0.32
N PRO A 303 4.99 14.55 0.60
CA PRO A 303 4.21 15.37 1.52
C PRO A 303 5.16 16.08 2.49
N VAL A 304 5.09 17.41 2.54
CA VAL A 304 5.84 18.22 3.49
C VAL A 304 4.93 18.62 4.64
N TYR A 305 5.31 18.26 5.87
CA TYR A 305 4.61 18.70 7.07
C TYR A 305 5.03 20.13 7.43
N LEU A 306 4.04 21.03 7.55
CA LEU A 306 4.27 22.35 8.13
C LEU A 306 4.02 22.24 9.64
N ASP A 307 5.09 22.19 10.42
CA ASP A 307 5.01 22.22 11.88
C ASP A 307 5.35 23.61 12.42
N MET A 308 4.54 24.09 13.37
CA MET A 308 4.82 25.34 14.07
C MET A 308 5.39 25.00 15.44
N MET A 309 6.62 25.46 15.68
CA MET A 309 7.24 25.32 17.00
C MET A 309 6.37 26.01 18.07
N SER A 310 6.05 25.29 19.13
CA SER A 310 5.22 25.80 20.24
C SER A 310 5.97 26.76 21.17
N SER A 311 7.30 26.66 21.22
CA SER A 311 8.13 27.49 22.10
C SER A 311 8.35 28.89 21.53
N ASP A 312 8.23 29.92 22.36
CA ASP A 312 8.49 31.30 21.97
C ASP A 312 9.99 31.50 21.63
N PRO A 313 10.34 31.96 20.41
CA PRO A 313 11.72 32.25 20.03
C PRO A 313 12.38 33.39 20.81
N LEU A 314 11.60 34.22 21.53
CA LEU A 314 12.10 35.32 22.35
C LEU A 314 12.38 34.92 23.81
N GLU A 315 11.86 33.79 24.26
CA GLU A 315 12.08 33.29 25.62
C GLU A 315 13.48 32.66 25.73
N ALA A 316 14.32 33.25 26.58
CA ALA A 316 15.69 32.78 26.76
C ALA A 316 15.74 31.34 27.30
N GLY A 317 16.44 30.46 26.57
CA GLY A 317 16.57 29.04 26.92
C GLY A 317 15.50 28.13 26.28
N SER A 318 14.56 28.69 25.52
CA SER A 318 13.61 27.88 24.75
C SER A 318 14.30 27.16 23.58
N GLN A 319 13.68 26.08 23.09
CA GLN A 319 14.18 25.35 21.93
C GLN A 319 14.24 26.24 20.68
N ALA A 320 13.20 27.06 20.46
CA ALA A 320 13.17 28.03 19.36
C ALA A 320 14.25 29.12 19.52
N ALA A 321 14.49 29.64 20.73
CA ALA A 321 15.53 30.64 20.96
C ALA A 321 16.94 30.10 20.66
N THR A 322 17.21 28.84 21.03
CA THR A 322 18.49 28.16 20.73
C THR A 322 18.70 28.03 19.22
N LEU A 323 17.67 27.59 18.50
CA LEU A 323 17.68 27.49 17.03
C LEU A 323 17.89 28.86 16.37
N VAL A 324 17.25 29.91 16.87
CA VAL A 324 17.44 31.28 16.37
C VAL A 324 18.91 31.70 16.52
N ILE A 325 19.55 31.43 17.66
CA ILE A 325 20.97 31.74 17.88
C ILE A 325 21.85 30.97 16.88
N GLU A 326 21.61 29.67 16.68
CA GLU A 326 22.36 28.85 15.72
C GLU A 326 22.22 29.35 14.27
N ILE A 327 20.99 29.71 13.86
CA ILE A 327 20.73 30.28 12.53
C ILE A 327 21.46 31.61 12.36
N ARG A 328 21.45 32.46 13.39
CA ARG A 328 22.14 33.76 13.39
C ARG A 328 23.66 33.57 13.27
N LYS A 329 24.24 32.64 14.03
CA LYS A 329 25.66 32.26 13.92
C LYS A 329 26.02 31.83 12.50
N ARG A 330 25.24 30.91 11.91
CA ARG A 330 25.46 30.42 10.54
C ARG A 330 25.39 31.53 9.49
N LYS A 331 24.55 32.54 9.72
CA LYS A 331 24.39 33.71 8.83
C LYS A 331 25.37 34.86 9.14
N GLY A 332 26.27 34.71 10.12
CA GLY A 332 27.21 35.77 10.53
C GLY A 332 26.55 36.96 11.23
N LEU A 333 25.35 36.77 11.80
CA LEU A 333 24.63 37.79 12.56
C LEU A 333 25.05 37.74 14.04
N LYS A 334 24.88 38.86 14.76
CA LYS A 334 25.08 38.91 16.22
C LYS A 334 24.15 37.91 16.90
N GLU A 335 24.65 37.17 17.89
CA GLU A 335 23.90 36.15 18.63
C GLU A 335 22.67 36.74 19.34
N GLN A 336 22.82 37.94 19.91
CA GLN A 336 21.73 38.67 20.51
C GLN A 336 20.79 39.22 19.43
N MET A 337 19.49 39.08 19.65
CA MET A 337 18.46 39.74 18.84
C MET A 337 18.66 41.26 18.92
N THR A 338 18.47 41.93 17.79
CA THR A 338 18.46 43.39 17.75
C THR A 338 17.29 43.87 18.62
N PRO A 339 17.52 44.76 19.60
CA PRO A 339 16.45 45.23 20.48
C PRO A 339 15.39 46.01 19.69
N LEU A 340 14.15 45.95 20.16
CA LEU A 340 13.00 46.61 19.51
C LEU A 340 13.24 48.12 19.29
N SER A 341 13.97 48.76 20.21
CA SER A 341 14.33 50.18 20.17
C SER A 341 15.15 50.62 18.95
N GLU A 342 15.80 49.70 18.25
CA GLU A 342 16.50 50.01 16.99
C GLU A 342 15.56 49.99 15.77
N TYR A 343 14.34 49.46 15.92
CA TYR A 343 13.31 49.41 14.89
C TYR A 343 12.19 50.43 15.10
N GLU A 344 12.01 50.91 16.34
CA GLU A 344 11.02 51.94 16.66
C GLU A 344 11.60 53.34 16.43
N ASP A 345 10.88 54.15 15.66
CA ASP A 345 11.14 55.60 15.62
C ASP A 345 10.81 56.22 16.98
N ARG A 346 11.68 57.11 17.47
CA ARG A 346 11.40 57.87 18.69
C ARG A 346 10.17 58.75 18.47
N GLN A 347 9.08 58.44 19.15
CA GLN A 347 7.91 59.33 19.26
C GLN A 347 8.25 60.59 20.05
#